data_AF-A0A2A3TXA6-F1
#
_entry.id   AF-A0A2A3TXA6-F1
#
_cell.length_a   1.000
_cell.length_b   1.000
_cell.length_c   1.000
_cell.angle_alpha   90.00
_cell.angle_beta   90.00
_cell.angle_gamma   90.00
#
_symmetry.space_group_name_H-M   'P 1'
#
loop_
_entity.id
_entity.type
_entity.pdbx_description
1 polymer ?
#
loop_
_entity_poly.entity_id
_entity_poly.type
_entity_poly.pdbx_seq_one_letter_code
_entity_poly.pdbx_strand_id
1 'polypeptide(L)'
;MELTLDDTKDSALIRGIIAVLLPALRKELSVKEELLTVQQLNEEYYHISNEAMAAIVRQKGYPSCDIPGNKNPKYSRRAVEKYIAEHQDYHI
;
A
#
# COMPACT_ATOMS: atom_id res chain seq x y z
N MET A 1 10.22 -52.46 6.08
CA MET A 1 8.98 -51.74 5.73
C MET A 1 9.44 -50.48 5.00
N GLU A 2 9.54 -50.54 3.68
CA GLU A 2 9.95 -49.38 2.87
C GLU A 2 8.79 -48.38 2.83
N LEU A 3 9.02 -47.20 3.42
CA LEU A 3 8.15 -46.04 3.22
C LEU A 3 8.48 -45.45 1.85
N THR A 4 7.79 -45.92 0.81
CA THR A 4 7.74 -45.20 -0.45
C THR A 4 6.86 -43.97 -0.24
N LEU A 5 7.49 -42.82 0.02
CA LEU A 5 6.82 -41.52 -0.06
C LEU A 5 6.37 -41.33 -1.51
N ASP A 6 5.06 -41.36 -1.73
CA ASP A 6 4.40 -41.10 -3.01
C ASP A 6 4.46 -39.58 -3.25
N ASP A 7 5.63 -39.10 -3.67
CA ASP A 7 5.98 -37.68 -3.92
C ASP A 7 4.95 -36.93 -4.79
N THR A 8 4.15 -37.68 -5.56
CA THR A 8 3.11 -37.17 -6.43
C THR A 8 1.86 -36.67 -5.72
N LYS A 9 1.45 -37.31 -4.61
CA LYS A 9 0.23 -36.91 -3.87
C LYS A 9 0.46 -35.66 -3.04
N ASP A 10 1.65 -35.53 -2.46
CA ASP A 10 2.05 -34.35 -1.69
C ASP A 10 2.17 -33.12 -2.60
N SER A 11 2.66 -33.29 -3.84
CA SER A 11 2.72 -32.19 -4.82
C SER A 11 1.34 -31.65 -5.21
N ALA A 12 0.33 -32.51 -5.38
CA ALA A 12 -1.03 -32.10 -5.73
C ALA A 12 -1.72 -31.36 -4.57
N LEU A 13 -1.52 -31.84 -3.34
CA LEU A 13 -2.03 -31.20 -2.14
C LEU A 13 -1.40 -29.81 -1.93
N ILE A 14 -0.07 -29.71 -2.05
CA ILE A 14 0.66 -28.44 -1.95
C ILE A 14 0.20 -27.46 -3.02
N ARG A 15 0.03 -27.91 -4.28
CA ARG A 15 -0.50 -27.07 -5.37
C ARG A 15 -1.93 -26.59 -5.09
N GLY A 16 -2.77 -27.44 -4.49
CA GLY A 16 -4.13 -27.07 -4.07
C GLY A 16 -4.12 -26.00 -2.98
N ILE A 17 -3.27 -26.15 -1.96
CA ILE A 17 -3.11 -25.17 -0.87
C ILE A 17 -2.60 -23.83 -1.43
N ILE A 18 -1.58 -23.87 -2.30
CA ILE A 18 -1.03 -22.69 -2.99
C ILE A 18 -2.11 -21.99 -3.81
N ALA A 19 -2.92 -22.72 -4.58
CA ALA A 19 -3.98 -22.16 -5.42
C ALA A 19 -5.09 -21.45 -4.63
N VAL A 20 -5.36 -21.89 -3.39
CA VAL A 20 -6.35 -21.25 -2.50
C VAL A 20 -5.76 -20.05 -1.77
N LEU A 21 -4.52 -20.14 -1.31
CA LEU A 21 -3.89 -19.09 -0.51
C LEU A 21 -3.35 -17.92 -1.37
N LEU A 22 -2.88 -18.16 -2.59
CA LEU A 22 -2.33 -17.11 -3.45
C LEU A 22 -3.33 -15.99 -3.78
N PRO A 23 -4.60 -16.26 -4.13
CA PRO A 23 -5.57 -15.21 -4.41
C PRO A 23 -5.89 -14.37 -3.16
N ALA A 24 -6.01 -15.00 -1.99
CA ALA A 24 -6.25 -14.31 -0.73
C ALA A 24 -5.04 -13.43 -0.35
N LEU A 25 -3.82 -13.97 -0.47
CA LEU A 25 -2.59 -13.22 -0.27
C LEU A 25 -2.43 -12.10 -1.29
N ARG A 26 -2.75 -12.30 -2.57
CA ARG A 26 -2.73 -11.25 -3.59
C ARG A 26 -3.74 -10.15 -3.30
N LYS A 27 -4.93 -10.49 -2.79
CA LYS A 27 -5.94 -9.51 -2.39
C LYS A 27 -5.47 -8.68 -1.20
N GLU A 28 -4.73 -9.26 -0.24
CA GLU A 28 -4.10 -8.50 0.85
C GLU A 28 -2.84 -7.74 0.43
N LEU A 29 -2.04 -8.28 -0.49
CA LEU A 29 -0.86 -7.60 -1.05
C LEU A 29 -1.25 -6.43 -1.96
N SER A 30 -2.36 -6.54 -2.69
CA SER A 30 -2.94 -5.44 -3.46
C SER A 30 -3.37 -4.27 -2.58
N VAL A 31 -3.59 -4.48 -1.28
CA VAL A 31 -3.84 -3.39 -0.30
C VAL A 31 -2.55 -2.69 0.15
N LYS A 32 -1.37 -3.31 -0.06
CA LYS A 32 -0.05 -2.65 0.17
C LYS A 32 0.37 -1.73 -0.99
N GLU A 33 -0.27 -1.86 -2.14
CA GLU A 33 -0.16 -0.94 -3.27
C GLU A 33 -1.26 0.12 -3.04
N GLU A 34 -1.01 1.37 -2.65
CA GLU A 34 -0.07 2.32 -3.23
C GLU A 34 0.38 3.30 -2.14
N LEU A 35 1.60 3.08 -1.66
CA LEU A 35 2.30 4.01 -0.79
C LEU A 35 3.09 5.00 -1.64
N LEU A 36 2.56 6.21 -1.75
CA LEU A 36 3.14 7.30 -2.54
C LEU A 36 4.32 7.95 -1.81
N THR A 37 5.30 8.41 -2.57
CA THR A 37 6.28 9.39 -2.11
C THR A 37 5.69 10.80 -2.10
N VAL A 38 6.33 11.75 -1.41
CA VAL A 38 5.93 13.18 -1.48
C VAL A 38 5.92 13.68 -2.92
N GLN A 39 6.87 13.22 -3.75
CA GLN A 39 6.95 13.61 -5.15
C GLN A 39 5.75 13.09 -5.95
N GLN A 40 5.45 11.79 -5.86
CA GLN A 40 4.29 11.19 -6.54
C GLN A 40 2.97 11.81 -6.07
N LEU A 41 2.86 12.08 -4.76
CA LEU A 41 1.71 12.77 -4.18
C LEU A 41 1.51 14.17 -4.77
N ASN A 42 2.59 14.91 -5.00
CA ASN A 42 2.54 16.22 -5.63
C ASN A 42 2.19 16.11 -7.12
N GLU A 43 2.78 15.14 -7.83
CA GLU A 43 2.51 14.88 -9.25
C GLU A 43 1.09 14.39 -9.50
N GLU A 44 0.47 13.68 -8.56
CA GLU A 44 -0.88 13.10 -8.72
C GLU A 44 -2.01 14.02 -8.23
N TYR A 45 -1.81 14.82 -7.18
CA TYR A 45 -2.92 15.51 -6.50
C TYR A 45 -2.79 17.04 -6.39
N TYR A 46 -1.59 17.57 -6.16
CA TYR A 46 -1.43 18.97 -5.75
C TYR A 46 -0.85 19.87 -6.85
N HIS A 47 0.10 19.37 -7.64
CA HIS A 47 0.78 20.10 -8.72
C HIS A 47 1.36 21.45 -8.29
N ILE A 48 1.92 21.52 -7.08
CA ILE A 48 2.48 22.73 -6.47
C ILE A 48 4.02 22.68 -6.36
N SER A 49 4.63 23.75 -5.86
CA SER A 49 6.07 23.74 -5.57
C SER A 49 6.42 22.73 -4.47
N ASN A 50 7.64 22.18 -4.51
CA ASN A 50 8.13 21.25 -3.50
C ASN A 50 8.10 21.85 -2.08
N GLU A 51 8.33 23.16 -1.95
CA GLU A 51 8.24 23.86 -0.67
C GLU A 51 6.80 23.91 -0.13
N ALA A 52 5.84 24.24 -0.99
CA ALA A 52 4.43 24.25 -0.62
C ALA A 52 3.94 22.83 -0.25
N MET A 53 4.38 21.82 -1.01
CA MET A 53 4.08 20.42 -0.71
C MET A 53 4.65 19.98 0.64
N ALA A 54 5.89 20.35 0.93
CA ALA A 54 6.52 20.08 2.22
C ALA A 54 5.76 20.74 3.39
N ALA A 55 5.15 21.90 3.17
CA ALA A 55 4.30 22.55 4.17
C ALA A 55 3.00 21.77 4.42
N ILE A 56 2.34 21.26 3.37
CA ILE A 56 1.11 20.47 3.47
C ILE A 56 1.35 19.18 4.26
N VAL A 57 2.35 18.38 3.88
CA VAL A 57 2.58 17.07 4.54
C VAL A 57 3.06 17.19 5.99
N ARG A 58 3.52 18.38 6.42
CA ARG A 58 3.87 18.68 7.81
C ARG A 58 2.68 19.13 8.65
N GLN A 59 1.51 19.35 8.05
CA GLN A 59 0.33 19.74 8.79
C GLN A 59 -0.10 18.62 9.75
N LYS A 60 -0.50 19.01 10.96
CA LYS A 60 -0.96 18.06 11.97
C LYS A 60 -2.24 17.38 11.46
N GLY A 61 -2.20 16.05 11.38
CA GLY A 61 -3.32 15.24 10.90
C GLY A 61 -3.26 14.88 9.41
N TYR A 62 -2.23 15.32 8.68
CA TYR A 62 -2.00 14.83 7.32
C TYR A 62 -1.71 13.31 7.34
N PRO A 63 -2.29 12.52 6.42
CA PRO A 63 -2.18 11.06 6.45
C PRO A 63 -0.78 10.57 6.06
N SER A 64 0.11 10.41 7.05
CA SER A 64 1.45 9.83 6.88
C SER A 64 1.54 8.41 7.44
N CYS A 65 2.32 7.56 6.78
CA CYS A 65 2.67 6.23 7.23
C CYS A 65 4.18 6.15 7.42
N ASP A 66 4.61 6.05 8.68
CA ASP A 66 6.01 5.84 9.04
C ASP A 66 6.36 4.36 8.84
N ILE A 67 7.34 4.10 7.98
CA ILE A 67 7.81 2.74 7.72
C ILE A 67 9.11 2.53 8.51
N PRO A 68 9.16 1.55 9.44
CA PRO A 68 10.39 1.23 10.17
C PRO A 68 11.57 1.02 9.24
N GLY A 69 12.67 1.74 9.47
CA GLY A 69 13.89 1.66 8.65
C GLY A 69 13.88 2.55 7.40
N ASN A 70 12.80 3.28 7.10
CA ASN A 70 12.76 4.28 6.04
C ASN A 70 12.89 5.69 6.65
N LYS A 71 13.76 6.53 6.06
CA LYS A 71 13.91 7.94 6.47
C LYS A 71 12.78 8.83 5.96
N ASN A 72 12.08 8.38 4.92
CA ASN A 72 11.03 9.16 4.26
C ASN A 72 9.66 8.54 4.55
N PRO A 73 8.71 9.33 5.09
CA PRO A 73 7.35 8.85 5.26
C PRO A 73 6.72 8.54 3.89
N LYS A 74 5.81 7.58 3.90
CA LYS A 74 5.00 7.25 2.74
C LYS A 74 3.55 7.63 3.00
N TYR A 75 2.80 7.84 1.92
CA TYR A 75 1.43 8.32 1.99
C TYR A 75 0.52 7.31 1.33
N SER A 76 -0.44 6.78 2.08
CA SER A 76 -1.44 5.87 1.50
C SER A 76 -2.34 6.66 0.58
N ARG A 77 -2.44 6.25 -0.69
CA ARG A 77 -3.30 6.89 -1.69
C ARG A 77 -4.72 7.11 -1.16
N ARG A 78 -5.34 6.06 -0.62
CA ARG A 78 -6.70 6.12 -0.06
C ARG A 78 -6.85 7.10 1.11
N ALA A 79 -5.85 7.18 1.98
CA ALA A 79 -5.90 8.09 3.12
C ALA A 79 -5.76 9.55 2.67
N VAL A 80 -4.89 9.80 1.69
CA VAL A 80 -4.74 11.10 1.02
C VAL A 80 -6.04 11.52 0.34
N GLU A 81 -6.63 10.66 -0.48
CA GLU A 81 -7.88 10.96 -1.19
C GLU A 81 -9.01 11.32 -0.21
N LYS A 82 -9.12 10.55 0.88
CA LYS A 82 -10.07 10.85 1.95
C LYS A 82 -9.78 12.19 2.62
N TYR A 83 -8.53 12.45 2.97
CA TYR A 83 -8.13 13.73 3.57
C TYR A 83 -8.45 14.90 2.65
N ILE A 84 -8.11 14.80 1.36
CA ILE A 84 -8.42 15.79 0.33
C ILE A 84 -9.94 16.01 0.27
N ALA A 85 -10.74 14.96 0.16
CA ALA A 85 -12.20 15.07 0.13
C ALA A 85 -12.78 15.76 1.37
N GLU A 86 -12.24 15.46 2.56
CA GLU A 86 -12.68 16.07 3.84
C GLU A 86 -12.24 17.53 3.99
N HIS A 87 -11.18 17.96 3.30
CA HIS A 87 -10.60 19.30 3.43
C HIS A 87 -10.84 20.18 2.18
N GLN A 88 -11.40 19.63 1.09
CA GLN A 88 -11.78 20.35 -0.13
C GLN A 88 -13.19 20.95 -0.10
N ASP A 89 -13.95 20.81 1.00
CA ASP A 89 -15.30 21.39 1.15
C ASP A 89 -15.35 22.94 1.18
N TYR A 90 -14.25 23.62 0.87
CA TYR A 90 -14.20 25.06 0.67
C TYR A 90 -13.68 25.35 -0.73
N HIS A 91 -14.52 25.22 -1.75
CA HIS A 91 -14.58 26.06 -2.96
C HIS A 91 -15.68 25.52 -3.92
N ILE A 92 -16.93 25.95 -3.72
CA ILE A 92 -17.98 26.00 -4.74
C ILE A 92 -18.46 27.45 -4.85
#